data_AF-A0A924K406-F1
#
_entry.id   AF-A0A924K406-F1
#
_cell.length_a   1.000
_cell.length_b   1.000
_cell.length_c   1.000
_cell.angle_alpha   90.00
_cell.angle_beta   90.00
_cell.angle_gamma   90.00
#
_symmetry.space_group_name_H-M   'P 1'
#
loop_
_entity.id
_entity.type
_entity.pdbx_description
1 polymer ?
#
loop_
_entity_poly.entity_id
_entity_poly.type
_entity_poly.pdbx_seq_one_letter_code
_entity_poly.pdbx_strand_id
1 'polypeptide(L)'
;MRAVVRRPFLLLSAALAASALVVACGGGGGGGGTVASTTVSGSVVKGPVNAAQVCAYKAVAAGKGDQLGCTTTNATGGYSFDIQYTGDVVIEATGGTYVDEATHVSTALTNPLQVVIASSGGTTTGIVTPLTSVAYSMAKSMTGGVSSTNFTSAATTVATQFQLGSINIATTAPTLGTSANVYGKALQGFSQFVAAGGSFSAFISWTNPAGFQSAYSSAYVVANGNTLTFTFTGTGINPGGGSTASCGITVGGSGTVTQNGSTFPFTVPPNKVCVNGVPAGTCSAGNAQLQSLAASGVVAGTGYSINYTYAFGDCSGATINVNYQ
;
A
#
# COMPACT_ATOMS: atom_id res chain seq x y z
N MET A 1 68.36 29.73 74.44
CA MET A 1 67.37 30.62 75.10
C MET A 1 66.97 31.71 74.12
N ARG A 2 65.65 31.95 73.98
CA ARG A 2 64.95 33.13 73.41
C ARG A 2 65.22 33.41 71.90
N ALA A 3 64.29 33.08 70.99
CA ALA A 3 63.02 33.78 70.68
C ALA A 3 63.31 35.20 70.13
N VAL A 4 62.67 35.78 69.12
CA VAL A 4 61.28 35.86 68.62
C VAL A 4 61.46 36.44 67.17
N VAL A 5 60.59 36.38 66.16
CA VAL A 5 59.46 37.31 65.92
C VAL A 5 58.92 37.14 64.48
N ARG A 6 57.63 36.74 64.43
CA ARG A 6 56.51 37.12 63.55
C ARG A 6 56.49 36.77 62.05
N ARG A 7 55.69 35.73 61.77
CA ARG A 7 54.58 35.73 60.80
C ARG A 7 53.42 36.63 61.32
N PRO A 8 52.52 37.22 60.50
CA PRO A 8 51.50 36.41 59.81
C PRO A 8 50.89 36.95 58.48
N PHE A 9 50.27 36.00 57.75
CA PHE A 9 48.97 36.08 57.03
C PHE A 9 48.87 37.06 55.85
N LEU A 10 48.32 36.74 54.66
CA LEU A 10 47.27 35.81 54.18
C LEU A 10 47.62 35.45 52.71
N LEU A 11 47.56 34.19 52.26
CA LEU A 11 46.37 33.51 51.68
C LEU A 11 45.86 34.25 50.41
N LEU A 12 45.61 33.67 49.23
CA LEU A 12 45.51 32.28 48.78
C LEU A 12 45.32 32.29 47.24
N SER A 13 45.71 31.18 46.60
CA SER A 13 45.13 30.61 45.36
C SER A 13 45.69 31.07 44.00
N ALA A 14 46.52 30.27 43.31
CA ALA A 14 46.17 29.05 42.54
C ALA A 14 45.51 29.42 41.18
N ALA A 15 45.91 28.93 40.01
CA ALA A 15 46.73 27.79 39.68
C ALA A 15 47.03 27.74 38.17
N LEU A 16 48.05 26.95 37.85
CA LEU A 16 48.24 26.12 36.65
C LEU A 16 48.66 26.77 35.32
N ALA A 17 49.94 26.54 35.02
CA ALA A 17 50.57 26.54 33.71
C ALA A 17 50.16 25.32 32.86
N ALA A 18 50.22 25.45 31.52
CA ALA A 18 50.72 24.40 30.64
C ALA A 18 50.90 24.92 29.19
N SER A 19 52.14 24.89 28.72
CA SER A 19 52.54 25.01 27.31
C SER A 19 52.32 23.66 26.60
N ALA A 20 51.82 23.65 25.35
CA ALA A 20 51.93 22.48 24.46
C ALA A 20 51.75 22.81 22.96
N LEU A 21 52.84 22.60 22.21
CA LEU A 21 52.96 21.83 20.96
C LEU A 21 52.01 22.12 19.78
N VAL A 22 52.57 22.70 18.71
CA VAL A 22 51.99 22.75 17.36
C VAL A 22 52.24 21.40 16.67
N VAL A 23 51.19 20.59 16.53
CA VAL A 23 51.19 19.38 15.69
C VAL A 23 50.74 19.77 14.28
N ALA A 24 51.66 19.63 13.32
CA ALA A 24 51.35 19.61 11.90
C ALA A 24 50.60 18.32 11.57
N CYS A 25 49.30 18.43 11.26
CA CYS A 25 48.49 17.33 10.75
C CYS A 25 48.31 17.51 9.25
N GLY A 26 49.06 16.74 8.47
CA GLY A 26 48.70 16.43 7.08
C GLY A 26 47.61 15.36 7.07
N GLY A 27 46.48 15.66 6.42
CA GLY A 27 45.48 14.68 5.98
C GLY A 27 45.08 15.10 4.57
N GLY A 28 45.39 14.34 3.52
CA GLY A 28 44.85 13.01 3.32
C GLY A 28 43.64 13.16 2.40
N GLY A 29 43.89 13.44 1.11
CA GLY A 29 42.87 13.58 0.09
C GLY A 29 42.16 12.26 -0.16
N GLY A 30 41.12 11.99 0.64
CA GLY A 30 40.17 10.93 0.36
C GLY A 30 39.36 11.34 -0.86
N GLY A 31 39.63 10.69 -2.00
CA GLY A 31 38.76 10.75 -3.17
C GLY A 31 37.38 10.22 -2.80
N GLY A 32 36.53 11.12 -2.29
CA GLY A 32 35.10 10.88 -2.18
C GLY A 32 34.61 10.72 -3.60
N GLY A 33 34.31 9.48 -4.01
CA GLY A 33 33.58 9.24 -5.25
C GLY A 33 32.33 10.12 -5.18
N THR A 34 32.26 11.13 -6.04
CA THR A 34 31.11 12.02 -6.12
C THR A 34 29.92 11.16 -6.47
N VAL A 35 29.02 10.96 -5.51
CA VAL A 35 27.74 10.27 -5.77
C VAL A 35 27.02 11.11 -6.82
N ALA A 36 26.71 10.49 -7.96
CA ALA A 36 26.07 11.19 -9.06
C ALA A 36 24.73 11.78 -8.58
N SER A 37 24.54 13.08 -8.81
CA SER A 37 23.28 13.73 -8.51
C SER A 37 22.21 13.29 -9.51
N THR A 38 21.02 12.99 -9.00
CA THR A 38 19.83 12.67 -9.80
C THR A 38 18.79 13.75 -9.58
N THR A 39 18.38 14.41 -10.67
CA THR A 39 17.24 15.31 -10.69
C THR A 39 15.96 14.47 -10.78
N VAL A 40 15.16 14.51 -9.73
CA VAL A 40 13.85 13.89 -9.70
C VAL A 40 12.81 14.94 -10.09
N SER A 41 11.93 14.61 -11.02
CA SER A 41 10.82 15.46 -11.43
C SER A 41 9.54 14.67 -11.61
N GLY A 42 8.40 15.34 -11.59
CA GLY A 42 7.11 14.69 -11.80
C GLY A 42 5.94 15.55 -11.36
N SER A 43 4.81 14.91 -11.12
CA SER A 43 3.60 15.57 -10.64
C SER A 43 2.83 14.71 -9.65
N VAL A 44 2.23 15.35 -8.65
CA VAL A 44 1.27 14.73 -7.73
C VAL A 44 -0.14 14.98 -8.26
N VAL A 45 -0.89 13.91 -8.55
CA VAL A 45 -2.19 14.01 -9.24
C VAL A 45 -3.28 13.17 -8.55
N LYS A 46 -4.29 13.89 -8.07
CA LYS A 46 -5.67 13.48 -7.75
C LYS A 46 -6.59 14.68 -8.07
N GLY A 47 -6.42 15.24 -9.26
CA GLY A 47 -6.42 16.69 -9.48
C GLY A 47 -5.01 17.23 -9.21
N PRO A 48 -4.50 18.24 -9.95
CA PRO A 48 -3.20 18.81 -9.64
C PRO A 48 -3.12 19.21 -8.17
N VAL A 49 -2.24 18.55 -7.38
CA VAL A 49 -2.18 18.79 -5.94
C VAL A 49 -1.23 19.95 -5.68
N ASN A 50 -1.76 21.10 -5.29
CA ASN A 50 -0.98 22.30 -4.97
C ASN A 50 -0.43 22.25 -3.54
N ALA A 51 0.81 22.72 -3.36
CA ALA A 51 1.49 22.84 -2.07
C ALA A 51 1.58 21.53 -1.24
N ALA A 52 1.64 20.38 -1.92
CA ALA A 52 1.97 19.10 -1.29
C ALA A 52 3.48 19.05 -1.00
N GLN A 53 3.86 18.54 0.16
CA GLN A 53 5.24 18.23 0.48
C GLN A 53 5.61 16.91 -0.19
N VAL A 54 6.63 16.94 -1.07
CA VAL A 54 7.13 15.78 -1.79
C VAL A 54 8.52 15.45 -1.26
N CYS A 55 8.69 14.27 -0.69
CA CYS A 55 9.96 13.83 -0.10
C CYS A 55 10.44 12.53 -0.76
N ALA A 56 11.76 12.46 -0.99
CA ALA A 56 12.44 11.25 -1.40
C ALA A 56 12.99 10.51 -0.17
N TYR A 57 12.83 9.19 -0.17
CA TYR A 57 13.35 8.29 0.86
C TYR A 57 14.09 7.13 0.19
N LYS A 58 15.13 6.61 0.84
CA LYS A 58 15.72 5.32 0.43
C LYS A 58 14.61 4.26 0.44
N ALA A 59 14.54 3.41 -0.58
CA ALA A 59 13.71 2.22 -0.52
C ALA A 59 14.40 1.15 0.33
N VAL A 60 13.64 0.55 1.24
CA VAL A 60 14.05 -0.65 1.99
C VAL A 60 12.95 -1.68 1.83
N ALA A 61 13.25 -2.97 2.01
CA ALA A 61 12.26 -4.04 1.82
C ALA A 61 10.91 -3.76 2.53
N ALA A 62 10.94 -3.23 3.75
CA ALA A 62 9.76 -2.92 4.54
C ALA A 62 8.98 -1.65 4.12
N GLY A 63 9.52 -0.82 3.22
CA GLY A 63 8.92 0.45 2.81
C GLY A 63 9.93 1.57 2.59
N LYS A 64 9.78 2.66 3.36
CA LYS A 64 10.65 3.84 3.33
C LYS A 64 11.75 3.71 4.38
N GLY A 65 12.97 4.05 4.00
CA GLY A 65 14.12 4.23 4.89
C GLY A 65 14.40 5.72 5.11
N ASP A 66 15.68 6.08 5.19
CA ASP A 66 16.12 7.46 5.44
C ASP A 66 15.63 8.44 4.37
N GLN A 67 15.27 9.65 4.81
CA GLN A 67 14.94 10.76 3.92
C GLN A 67 16.19 11.28 3.20
N LEU A 68 16.06 11.55 1.90
CA LEU A 68 17.12 12.05 1.03
C LEU A 68 16.97 13.54 0.72
N GLY A 69 15.73 14.04 0.67
CA GLY A 69 15.42 15.43 0.35
C GLY A 69 13.92 15.66 0.18
N CYS A 70 13.48 16.91 0.20
CA CYS A 70 12.09 17.29 -0.02
C CYS A 70 11.96 18.57 -0.84
N THR A 71 10.79 18.73 -1.45
CA THR A 71 10.35 19.95 -2.13
C THR A 71 8.83 20.12 -1.94
N THR A 72 8.24 21.14 -2.56
CA THR A 72 6.79 21.34 -2.59
C THR A 72 6.28 21.38 -4.01
N THR A 73 5.08 20.86 -4.26
CA THR A 73 4.44 20.99 -5.56
C THR A 73 3.99 22.43 -5.84
N ASN A 74 3.99 22.80 -7.10
CA ASN A 74 3.40 24.04 -7.60
C ASN A 74 1.88 23.88 -7.84
N ALA A 75 1.23 24.94 -8.35
CA ALA A 75 -0.20 24.96 -8.64
C ALA A 75 -0.66 23.93 -9.69
N THR A 76 0.26 23.44 -10.54
CA THR A 76 -0.02 22.38 -11.52
C THR A 76 0.31 20.98 -10.96
N GLY A 77 0.59 20.87 -9.67
CA GLY A 77 0.99 19.62 -9.01
C GLY A 77 2.42 19.18 -9.35
N GLY A 78 3.17 19.96 -10.13
CA GLY A 78 4.51 19.64 -10.57
C GLY A 78 5.55 19.86 -9.46
N TYR A 79 6.58 19.02 -9.44
CA TYR A 79 7.71 19.15 -8.52
C TYR A 79 9.04 18.81 -9.23
N SER A 80 10.14 19.36 -8.72
CA SER A 80 11.49 18.96 -9.12
C SER A 80 12.50 19.27 -8.00
N PHE A 81 13.46 18.38 -7.78
CA PHE A 81 14.57 18.55 -6.85
C PHE A 81 15.67 17.52 -7.09
N ASP A 82 16.87 17.83 -6.63
CA ASP A 82 18.04 16.95 -6.78
C ASP A 82 18.27 16.11 -5.53
N ILE A 83 18.67 14.85 -5.72
CA ILE A 83 19.15 13.96 -4.66
C ILE A 83 20.55 13.46 -4.98
N GLN A 84 21.39 13.30 -3.95
CA GLN A 84 22.73 12.72 -4.05
C GLN A 84 22.70 11.28 -3.56
N TYR A 85 22.08 10.40 -4.34
CA TYR A 85 21.87 9.00 -3.97
C TYR A 85 21.77 8.10 -5.21
N THR A 86 22.36 6.91 -5.13
CA THR A 86 22.20 5.84 -6.13
C THR A 86 21.53 4.65 -5.49
N GLY A 87 20.44 4.18 -6.09
CA GLY A 87 19.61 3.09 -5.58
C GLY A 87 18.12 3.35 -5.76
N ASP A 88 17.30 2.47 -5.20
CA ASP A 88 15.85 2.59 -5.24
C ASP A 88 15.35 3.66 -4.26
N VAL A 89 14.41 4.47 -4.72
CA VAL A 89 13.90 5.64 -3.99
C VAL A 89 12.37 5.59 -3.98
N VAL A 90 11.79 5.76 -2.79
CA VAL A 90 10.36 6.02 -2.63
C VAL A 90 10.15 7.53 -2.65
N ILE A 91 9.35 8.02 -3.58
CA ILE A 91 8.85 9.39 -3.55
C ILE A 91 7.47 9.36 -2.90
N GLU A 92 7.28 10.19 -1.87
CA GLU A 92 5.99 10.33 -1.19
C GLU A 92 5.53 11.78 -1.20
N ALA A 93 4.25 11.99 -1.51
CA ALA A 93 3.58 13.27 -1.40
C ALA A 93 2.58 13.27 -0.24
N THR A 94 2.62 14.31 0.60
CA THR A 94 1.70 14.52 1.73
C THR A 94 1.21 15.95 1.79
N GLY A 95 0.00 16.16 2.32
CA GLY A 95 -0.59 17.49 2.46
C GLY A 95 -0.86 18.18 1.12
N GLY A 96 -1.12 19.49 1.18
CA GLY A 96 -1.58 20.24 0.02
C GLY A 96 -3.07 20.07 -0.26
N THR A 97 -3.53 20.68 -1.34
CA THR A 97 -4.96 20.70 -1.73
C THR A 97 -5.12 20.45 -3.23
N TYR A 98 -6.26 19.87 -3.60
CA TYR A 98 -6.62 19.59 -4.98
C TYR A 98 -8.12 19.84 -5.17
N VAL A 99 -8.54 20.08 -6.40
CA VAL A 99 -9.96 20.06 -6.76
C VAL A 99 -10.32 18.62 -7.08
N ASP A 100 -11.20 18.02 -6.27
CA ASP A 100 -11.63 16.63 -6.46
C ASP A 100 -12.46 16.50 -7.75
N GLU A 101 -12.15 15.51 -8.56
CA GLU A 101 -12.69 15.41 -9.92
C GLU A 101 -14.18 15.02 -9.97
N ALA A 102 -14.69 14.37 -8.93
CA ALA A 102 -16.09 13.96 -8.82
C ALA A 102 -16.98 15.02 -8.17
N THR A 103 -16.47 15.66 -7.11
CA THR A 103 -17.26 16.63 -6.33
C THR A 103 -17.03 18.08 -6.75
N HIS A 104 -15.96 18.37 -7.49
CA HIS A 104 -15.50 19.71 -7.84
C HIS A 104 -15.21 20.63 -6.64
N VAL A 105 -14.96 20.04 -5.46
CA VAL A 105 -14.66 20.76 -4.23
C VAL A 105 -13.17 20.72 -3.93
N SER A 106 -12.63 21.85 -3.47
CA SER A 106 -11.26 21.94 -2.95
C SER A 106 -11.11 21.04 -1.72
N THR A 107 -10.26 20.03 -1.82
CA THR A 107 -10.09 18.96 -0.85
C THR A 107 -8.62 18.84 -0.44
N ALA A 108 -8.36 18.59 0.84
CA ALA A 108 -7.00 18.35 1.33
C ALA A 108 -6.53 16.93 0.98
N LEU A 109 -5.25 16.77 0.63
CA LEU A 109 -4.64 15.46 0.52
C LEU A 109 -4.32 14.92 1.93
N THR A 110 -5.17 14.01 2.41
CA THR A 110 -5.07 13.45 3.76
C THR A 110 -4.30 12.14 3.82
N ASN A 111 -4.23 11.40 2.70
CA ASN A 111 -3.49 10.14 2.61
C ASN A 111 -2.21 10.34 1.79
N PRO A 112 -1.08 9.78 2.23
CA PRO A 112 0.17 9.86 1.47
C PRO A 112 0.02 9.13 0.14
N LEU A 113 0.55 9.73 -0.93
CA LEU A 113 0.66 9.11 -2.24
C LEU A 113 2.11 8.75 -2.52
N GLN A 114 2.36 7.61 -3.17
CA GLN A 114 3.71 7.08 -3.39
C GLN A 114 3.96 6.64 -4.82
N VAL A 115 5.23 6.68 -5.22
CA VAL A 115 5.81 6.02 -6.40
C VAL A 115 7.23 5.58 -6.06
N VAL A 116 7.73 4.53 -6.70
CA VAL A 116 9.12 4.10 -6.55
C VAL A 116 9.86 4.33 -7.85
N ILE A 117 11.07 4.87 -7.75
CA ILE A 117 11.96 5.14 -8.88
C ILE A 117 13.34 4.53 -8.62
N ALA A 118 14.13 4.35 -9.68
CA ALA A 118 15.56 4.07 -9.58
C ALA A 118 16.35 5.37 -9.78
N SER A 119 17.28 5.64 -8.87
CA SER A 119 18.21 6.77 -8.91
C SER A 119 19.59 6.27 -9.32
N SER A 120 20.15 6.79 -10.40
CA SER A 120 21.45 6.35 -10.94
C SER A 120 22.28 7.49 -11.56
N GLY A 121 21.93 8.74 -11.25
CA GLY A 121 22.44 9.95 -11.89
C GLY A 121 21.53 10.44 -13.01
N GLY A 122 21.66 11.72 -13.38
CA GLY A 122 20.90 12.31 -14.49
C GLY A 122 19.48 12.71 -14.08
N THR A 123 18.49 12.45 -14.94
CA THR A 123 17.09 12.85 -14.71
C THR A 123 16.15 11.64 -14.65
N THR A 124 15.32 11.56 -13.60
CA THR A 124 14.29 10.53 -13.46
C THR A 124 12.93 11.16 -13.21
N THR A 125 11.88 10.55 -13.77
CA THR A 125 10.48 10.96 -13.55
C THR A 125 9.79 10.07 -12.51
N GLY A 126 9.03 10.67 -11.60
CA GLY A 126 8.13 9.99 -10.67
C GLY A 126 6.75 10.63 -10.67
N ILE A 127 5.77 9.98 -11.28
CA ILE A 127 4.38 10.45 -11.26
C ILE A 127 3.71 9.87 -10.01
N VAL A 128 3.20 10.73 -9.14
CA VAL A 128 2.64 10.35 -7.85
C VAL A 128 1.12 10.43 -7.92
N THR A 129 0.44 9.28 -7.86
CA THR A 129 -1.02 9.18 -7.97
C THR A 129 -1.57 8.09 -7.06
N PRO A 130 -2.90 8.03 -6.87
CA PRO A 130 -3.54 6.88 -6.23
C PRO A 130 -3.15 5.52 -6.84
N LEU A 131 -3.02 5.42 -8.18
CA LEU A 131 -2.65 4.15 -8.82
C LEU A 131 -1.18 3.75 -8.58
N THR A 132 -0.26 4.71 -8.50
CA THR A 132 1.12 4.40 -8.13
C THR A 132 1.23 4.01 -6.65
N SER A 133 0.35 4.53 -5.78
CA SER A 133 0.23 4.03 -4.40
C SER A 133 -0.28 2.59 -4.33
N VAL A 134 -1.20 2.18 -5.19
CA VAL A 134 -1.59 0.77 -5.32
C VAL A 134 -0.37 -0.06 -5.70
N ALA A 135 0.39 0.37 -6.72
CA ALA A 135 1.60 -0.34 -7.15
C ALA A 135 2.66 -0.40 -6.05
N TYR A 136 2.82 0.66 -5.25
CA TYR A 136 3.69 0.67 -4.08
C TYR A 136 3.25 -0.35 -3.01
N SER A 137 1.95 -0.39 -2.69
CA SER A 137 1.35 -1.36 -1.76
C SER A 137 1.61 -2.80 -2.20
N MET A 138 1.37 -3.08 -3.49
CA MET A 138 1.66 -4.39 -4.09
C MET A 138 3.15 -4.72 -4.07
N ALA A 139 4.03 -3.77 -4.39
CA ALA A 139 5.48 -4.00 -4.37
C ALA A 139 5.99 -4.34 -2.96
N LYS A 140 5.43 -3.70 -1.93
CA LYS A 140 5.76 -3.97 -0.54
C LYS A 140 5.42 -5.40 -0.11
N SER A 141 4.43 -6.04 -0.75
CA SER A 141 4.00 -7.40 -0.44
C SER A 141 4.63 -8.48 -1.32
N MET A 142 5.45 -8.09 -2.30
CA MET A 142 6.24 -9.02 -3.10
C MET A 142 7.47 -9.50 -2.32
N THR A 143 7.99 -10.67 -2.69
CA THR A 143 9.26 -11.18 -2.15
C THR A 143 10.37 -10.16 -2.39
N GLY A 144 11.16 -9.86 -1.35
CA GLY A 144 12.17 -8.80 -1.37
C GLY A 144 11.64 -7.39 -1.08
N GLY A 145 10.32 -7.19 -1.04
CA GLY A 145 9.68 -5.95 -0.61
C GLY A 145 9.86 -4.78 -1.60
N VAL A 146 9.88 -3.56 -1.09
CA VAL A 146 9.93 -2.35 -1.93
C VAL A 146 11.27 -2.23 -2.66
N SER A 147 11.20 -2.24 -3.99
CA SER A 147 12.30 -1.98 -4.94
C SER A 147 11.72 -1.42 -6.24
N SER A 148 12.54 -0.80 -7.10
CA SER A 148 12.08 -0.31 -8.41
C SER A 148 11.65 -1.45 -9.34
N THR A 149 12.29 -2.62 -9.23
CA THR A 149 11.92 -3.84 -9.96
C THR A 149 10.54 -4.37 -9.55
N ASN A 150 10.30 -4.53 -8.25
CA ASN A 150 9.00 -4.99 -7.75
C ASN A 150 7.92 -3.96 -8.05
N PHE A 151 8.22 -2.67 -7.90
CA PHE A 151 7.30 -1.60 -8.27
C PHE A 151 6.95 -1.62 -9.76
N THR A 152 7.90 -1.80 -10.66
CA THR A 152 7.63 -1.86 -12.11
C THR A 152 6.70 -3.03 -12.46
N SER A 153 6.91 -4.18 -11.83
CA SER A 153 6.04 -5.36 -11.98
C SER A 153 4.63 -5.10 -11.45
N ALA A 154 4.53 -4.49 -10.27
CA ALA A 154 3.26 -4.09 -9.66
C ALA A 154 2.53 -3.03 -10.50
N ALA A 155 3.23 -2.00 -10.97
CA ALA A 155 2.68 -0.93 -11.80
C ALA A 155 2.12 -1.45 -13.12
N THR A 156 2.77 -2.46 -13.73
CA THR A 156 2.25 -3.15 -14.92
C THR A 156 0.97 -3.93 -14.61
N THR A 157 0.91 -4.57 -13.44
CA THR A 157 -0.30 -5.27 -12.99
C THR A 157 -1.44 -4.28 -12.75
N VAL A 158 -1.18 -3.17 -12.07
CA VAL A 158 -2.16 -2.09 -11.86
C VAL A 158 -2.64 -1.54 -13.20
N ALA A 159 -1.73 -1.21 -14.13
CA ALA A 159 -2.11 -0.72 -15.45
C ALA A 159 -3.04 -1.69 -16.19
N THR A 160 -2.78 -3.00 -16.07
CA THR A 160 -3.64 -4.04 -16.65
C THR A 160 -5.00 -4.11 -15.97
N GLN A 161 -5.05 -4.18 -14.64
CA GLN A 161 -6.30 -4.29 -13.87
C GLN A 161 -7.21 -3.08 -14.08
N PHE A 162 -6.62 -1.89 -14.20
CA PHE A 162 -7.32 -0.63 -14.46
C PHE A 162 -7.50 -0.30 -15.96
N GLN A 163 -7.21 -1.25 -16.86
CA GLN A 163 -7.45 -1.11 -18.31
C GLN A 163 -6.72 0.10 -18.94
N LEU A 164 -5.51 0.40 -18.48
CA LEU A 164 -4.69 1.53 -18.96
C LEU A 164 -3.87 1.19 -20.21
N GLY A 165 -3.97 -0.03 -20.73
CA GLY A 165 -3.13 -0.52 -21.82
C GLY A 165 -1.66 -0.59 -21.39
N SER A 166 -0.76 -0.14 -22.27
CA SER A 166 0.70 -0.20 -22.04
C SER A 166 1.27 1.06 -21.38
N ILE A 167 0.45 1.89 -20.74
CA ILE A 167 0.91 3.11 -20.06
C ILE A 167 1.79 2.74 -18.86
N ASN A 168 2.96 3.38 -18.77
CA ASN A 168 3.75 3.36 -17.56
C ASN A 168 3.25 4.44 -16.59
N ILE A 169 2.51 4.01 -15.56
CA ILE A 169 1.92 4.91 -14.56
C ILE A 169 2.95 5.64 -13.68
N ALA A 170 4.22 5.17 -13.62
CA ALA A 170 5.27 5.85 -12.86
C ALA A 170 5.90 7.03 -13.61
N THR A 171 5.78 7.09 -14.94
CA THR A 171 6.47 8.10 -15.76
C THR A 171 5.53 8.89 -16.66
N THR A 172 4.29 8.44 -16.84
CA THR A 172 3.30 9.10 -17.71
C THR A 172 2.36 9.94 -16.88
N ALA A 173 2.30 11.25 -17.11
CA ALA A 173 1.32 12.11 -16.44
C ALA A 173 -0.10 11.83 -16.96
N PRO A 174 -1.12 11.71 -16.08
CA PRO A 174 -2.51 11.62 -16.50
C PRO A 174 -3.02 12.98 -17.05
N THR A 175 -3.94 12.92 -18.00
CA THR A 175 -4.71 14.10 -18.45
C THR A 175 -6.10 14.02 -17.83
N LEU A 176 -6.54 15.04 -17.10
CA LEU A 176 -7.83 15.07 -16.38
C LEU A 176 -8.88 15.94 -17.11
N GLY A 177 -10.13 15.87 -16.63
CA GLY A 177 -11.24 16.68 -17.13
C GLY A 177 -12.00 16.01 -18.26
N THR A 178 -12.63 16.81 -19.12
CA THR A 178 -13.48 16.30 -20.22
C THR A 178 -12.67 15.60 -21.31
N SER A 179 -11.41 15.98 -21.49
CA SER A 179 -10.47 15.37 -22.45
C SER A 179 -9.55 14.35 -21.79
N ALA A 180 -10.00 13.72 -20.71
CA ALA A 180 -9.18 12.80 -19.95
C ALA A 180 -8.72 11.60 -20.77
N ASN A 181 -7.43 11.26 -20.65
CA ASN A 181 -6.88 10.02 -21.21
C ASN A 181 -7.28 8.82 -20.33
N VAL A 182 -6.99 7.59 -20.76
CA VAL A 182 -7.40 6.38 -20.01
C VAL A 182 -6.89 6.37 -18.56
N TYR A 183 -5.71 6.96 -18.31
CA TYR A 183 -5.17 7.12 -16.97
C TYR A 183 -5.97 8.15 -16.15
N GLY A 184 -6.24 9.34 -16.71
CA GLY A 184 -7.06 10.34 -16.04
C GLY A 184 -8.48 9.85 -15.75
N LYS A 185 -9.10 9.11 -16.67
CA LYS A 185 -10.42 8.48 -16.47
C LYS A 185 -10.41 7.50 -15.30
N ALA A 186 -9.33 6.72 -15.13
CA ALA A 186 -9.18 5.83 -13.99
C ALA A 186 -9.07 6.61 -12.66
N LEU A 187 -8.38 7.76 -12.66
CA LEU A 187 -8.32 8.65 -11.49
C LEU A 187 -9.66 9.33 -11.18
N GLN A 188 -10.42 9.73 -12.20
CA GLN A 188 -11.80 10.22 -12.05
C GLN A 188 -12.70 9.13 -11.45
N GLY A 189 -12.58 7.89 -11.91
CA GLY A 189 -13.27 6.73 -11.32
C GLY A 189 -12.90 6.52 -9.85
N PHE A 190 -11.63 6.72 -9.48
CA PHE A 190 -11.21 6.66 -8.08
C PHE A 190 -11.80 7.80 -7.24
N SER A 191 -11.80 9.04 -7.75
CA SER A 191 -12.45 10.17 -7.09
C SER A 191 -13.93 9.88 -6.83
N GLN A 192 -14.65 9.38 -7.83
CA GLN A 192 -16.05 9.00 -7.69
C GLN A 192 -16.26 7.81 -6.74
N PHE A 193 -15.32 6.86 -6.68
CA PHE A 193 -15.38 5.73 -5.74
C PHE A 193 -15.32 6.23 -4.29
N VAL A 194 -14.45 7.20 -4.00
CA VAL A 194 -14.38 7.83 -2.68
C VAL A 194 -15.63 8.65 -2.39
N ALA A 195 -16.12 9.43 -3.37
CA ALA A 195 -17.36 10.20 -3.24
C ALA A 195 -18.59 9.32 -2.97
N ALA A 196 -18.60 8.07 -3.47
CA ALA A 196 -19.63 7.08 -3.24
C ALA A 196 -19.50 6.31 -1.90
N GLY A 197 -18.59 6.73 -1.01
CA GLY A 197 -18.38 6.12 0.31
C GLY A 197 -17.24 5.10 0.38
N GLY A 198 -16.49 4.91 -0.72
CA GLY A 198 -15.23 4.17 -0.71
C GLY A 198 -14.14 4.89 0.10
N SER A 199 -13.02 4.20 0.34
CA SER A 199 -11.86 4.78 1.03
C SER A 199 -10.57 4.53 0.28
N PHE A 200 -9.56 5.39 0.49
CA PHE A 200 -8.24 5.16 -0.07
C PHE A 200 -7.63 3.83 0.39
N SER A 201 -7.85 3.44 1.65
CA SER A 201 -7.41 2.14 2.18
C SER A 201 -8.02 0.97 1.39
N ALA A 202 -9.33 0.99 1.13
CA ALA A 202 -10.00 -0.01 0.31
C ALA A 202 -9.53 -0.01 -1.15
N PHE A 203 -9.00 1.11 -1.63
CA PHE A 203 -8.46 1.26 -2.98
C PHE A 203 -7.04 0.71 -3.12
N ILE A 204 -6.20 0.80 -2.08
CA ILE A 204 -4.82 0.27 -2.09
C ILE A 204 -4.70 -1.16 -1.54
N SER A 205 -5.77 -1.66 -0.93
CA SER A 205 -5.87 -3.01 -0.35
C SER A 205 -7.32 -3.48 -0.42
N TRP A 206 -7.71 -4.08 -1.54
CA TRP A 206 -9.05 -4.65 -1.72
C TRP A 206 -9.11 -6.10 -1.21
N THR A 207 -9.65 -6.31 -0.01
CA THR A 207 -9.80 -7.66 0.57
C THR A 207 -10.92 -8.49 -0.07
N ASN A 208 -11.88 -7.84 -0.71
CA ASN A 208 -12.96 -8.45 -1.50
C ASN A 208 -12.87 -7.94 -2.95
N PRO A 209 -12.18 -8.67 -3.86
CA PRO A 209 -11.94 -8.20 -5.22
C PRO A 209 -13.23 -8.01 -6.02
N ALA A 210 -14.21 -8.90 -5.85
CA ALA A 210 -15.51 -8.78 -6.53
C ALA A 210 -16.32 -7.57 -6.04
N GLY A 211 -16.32 -7.33 -4.73
CA GLY A 211 -16.96 -6.15 -4.13
C GLY A 211 -16.29 -4.85 -4.57
N PHE A 212 -14.95 -4.82 -4.57
CA PHE A 212 -14.19 -3.67 -5.08
C PHE A 212 -14.43 -3.45 -6.57
N GLN A 213 -14.42 -4.51 -7.39
CA GLN A 213 -14.70 -4.43 -8.81
C GLN A 213 -16.07 -3.81 -9.08
N SER A 214 -17.12 -4.29 -8.39
CA SER A 214 -18.48 -3.76 -8.53
C SER A 214 -18.54 -2.28 -8.16
N ALA A 215 -17.97 -1.90 -7.01
CA ALA A 215 -17.97 -0.53 -6.51
C ALA A 215 -17.18 0.42 -7.44
N TYR A 216 -15.96 0.03 -7.85
CA TYR A 216 -15.12 0.84 -8.73
C TYR A 216 -15.71 0.94 -10.14
N SER A 217 -16.25 -0.15 -10.70
CA SER A 217 -16.88 -0.11 -12.03
C SER A 217 -18.09 0.84 -12.03
N SER A 218 -18.91 0.79 -10.99
CA SER A 218 -20.05 1.70 -10.83
C SER A 218 -19.60 3.15 -10.73
N ALA A 219 -18.57 3.43 -9.93
CA ALA A 219 -17.97 4.76 -9.82
C ALA A 219 -17.36 5.23 -11.14
N TYR A 220 -16.67 4.36 -11.88
CA TYR A 220 -16.09 4.67 -13.17
C TYR A 220 -17.16 5.08 -14.19
N VAL A 221 -18.29 4.36 -14.24
CA VAL A 221 -19.42 4.68 -15.12
C VAL A 221 -20.00 6.04 -14.78
N VAL A 222 -20.22 6.34 -13.49
CA VAL A 222 -20.74 7.65 -13.05
C VAL A 222 -19.76 8.78 -13.42
N ALA A 223 -18.46 8.58 -13.23
CA ALA A 223 -17.45 9.61 -13.50
C ALA A 223 -17.22 9.86 -15.00
N ASN A 224 -17.28 8.80 -15.83
CA ASN A 224 -16.79 8.84 -17.21
C ASN A 224 -17.87 8.59 -18.27
N GLY A 225 -19.09 8.22 -17.87
CA GLY A 225 -20.21 7.91 -18.76
C GLY A 225 -20.04 6.64 -19.61
N ASN A 226 -18.97 5.87 -19.42
CA ASN A 226 -18.65 4.68 -20.20
C ASN A 226 -18.49 3.46 -19.29
N THR A 227 -18.98 2.31 -19.76
CA THR A 227 -18.81 1.03 -19.07
C THR A 227 -17.51 0.36 -19.49
N LEU A 228 -16.67 0.06 -18.51
CA LEU A 228 -15.51 -0.83 -18.66
C LEU A 228 -15.63 -1.96 -17.65
N THR A 229 -15.27 -3.16 -18.09
CA THR A 229 -15.12 -4.30 -17.20
C THR A 229 -13.69 -4.30 -16.67
N PHE A 230 -13.56 -3.98 -15.39
CA PHE A 230 -12.30 -4.17 -14.69
C PHE A 230 -12.21 -5.63 -14.20
N THR A 231 -11.00 -6.14 -14.08
CA THR A 231 -10.76 -7.45 -13.47
C THR A 231 -9.67 -7.27 -12.44
N PHE A 232 -10.08 -7.32 -11.17
CA PHE A 232 -9.15 -7.22 -10.06
C PHE A 232 -8.88 -8.63 -9.52
N THR A 233 -7.61 -9.01 -9.51
CA THR A 233 -7.13 -10.29 -8.97
C THR A 233 -6.34 -10.05 -7.70
N GLY A 234 -6.35 -11.02 -6.77
CA GLY A 234 -5.67 -10.89 -5.47
C GLY A 234 -6.25 -9.80 -4.57
N THR A 235 -5.60 -9.47 -3.44
CA THR A 235 -6.14 -8.55 -2.43
C THR A 235 -5.69 -7.08 -2.54
N GLY A 236 -5.17 -6.63 -3.69
CA GLY A 236 -4.53 -5.30 -3.85
C GLY A 236 -3.20 -5.13 -3.12
N ILE A 237 -2.97 -6.03 -2.18
CA ILE A 237 -1.71 -6.61 -1.77
C ILE A 237 -1.57 -7.82 -2.69
N ASN A 238 -0.55 -7.90 -3.56
CA ASN A 238 -0.24 -9.19 -4.16
C ASN A 238 0.24 -10.08 -3.01
N PRO A 239 -0.42 -11.19 -2.62
CA PRO A 239 0.23 -12.18 -1.80
C PRO A 239 1.30 -12.85 -2.68
N GLY A 240 2.41 -12.13 -2.90
CA GLY A 240 3.52 -12.62 -3.69
C GLY A 240 4.07 -13.86 -3.02
N GLY A 241 3.93 -15.01 -3.68
CA GLY A 241 4.78 -16.18 -3.46
C GLY A 241 4.73 -16.81 -2.07
N GLY A 242 3.59 -16.79 -1.38
CA GLY A 242 3.33 -17.70 -0.27
C GLY A 242 2.73 -19.00 -0.82
N SER A 243 3.26 -20.15 -0.44
CA SER A 243 2.72 -21.48 -0.77
C SER A 243 1.19 -21.47 -0.69
N THR A 244 0.49 -21.89 -1.74
CA THR A 244 -0.95 -22.12 -1.63
C THR A 244 -1.16 -23.30 -0.69
N ALA A 245 -2.07 -23.16 0.27
CA ALA A 245 -2.52 -24.27 1.11
C ALA A 245 -3.90 -24.76 0.63
N SER A 246 -4.25 -25.98 1.04
CA SER A 246 -5.59 -26.54 0.87
C SER A 246 -6.24 -26.67 2.24
N CYS A 247 -7.44 -26.09 2.42
CA CYS A 247 -8.18 -26.19 3.68
C CYS A 247 -9.36 -27.13 3.53
N GLY A 248 -9.48 -28.09 4.45
CA GLY A 248 -10.70 -28.88 4.61
C GLY A 248 -11.69 -28.17 5.52
N ILE A 249 -12.93 -28.05 5.04
CA ILE A 249 -14.05 -27.51 5.78
C ILE A 249 -15.09 -28.62 5.89
N THR A 250 -15.41 -29.03 7.11
CA THR A 250 -16.52 -29.93 7.38
C THR A 250 -17.75 -29.10 7.72
N VAL A 251 -18.81 -29.27 6.94
CA VAL A 251 -20.09 -28.59 7.12
C VAL A 251 -21.15 -29.63 7.47
N GLY A 252 -21.75 -29.48 8.64
CA GLY A 252 -22.94 -30.21 9.05
C GLY A 252 -24.11 -29.25 9.27
N GLY A 253 -25.31 -29.78 9.31
CA GLY A 253 -26.49 -28.99 9.63
C GLY A 253 -27.56 -29.80 10.31
N SER A 254 -28.36 -29.15 11.14
CA SER A 254 -29.61 -29.73 11.63
C SER A 254 -30.70 -28.67 11.57
N GLY A 255 -31.93 -29.12 11.38
CA GLY A 255 -33.03 -28.21 11.17
C GLY A 255 -34.36 -28.83 11.51
N THR A 256 -35.39 -28.02 11.35
CA THR A 256 -36.77 -28.43 11.51
C THR A 256 -37.58 -27.94 10.32
N VAL A 257 -38.52 -28.77 9.88
CA VAL A 257 -39.51 -28.44 8.85
C VAL A 257 -40.88 -28.48 9.52
N THR A 258 -41.67 -27.42 9.37
CA THR A 258 -43.05 -27.39 9.86
C THR A 258 -44.01 -27.49 8.69
N GLN A 259 -44.80 -28.56 8.66
CA GLN A 259 -45.87 -28.75 7.67
C GLN A 259 -47.16 -29.15 8.40
N ASN A 260 -48.28 -28.53 8.03
CA ASN A 260 -49.59 -28.79 8.64
C ASN A 260 -49.59 -28.75 10.18
N GLY A 261 -48.88 -27.78 10.77
CA GLY A 261 -48.80 -27.60 12.23
C GLY A 261 -47.94 -28.62 12.98
N SER A 262 -47.28 -29.55 12.27
CA SER A 262 -46.37 -30.54 12.85
C SER A 262 -44.92 -30.24 12.45
N THR A 263 -44.00 -30.33 13.41
CA THR A 263 -42.58 -30.01 13.23
C THR A 263 -41.75 -31.30 13.21
N PHE A 264 -41.00 -31.50 12.13
CA PHE A 264 -40.14 -32.67 11.91
C PHE A 264 -38.66 -32.25 11.95
N PRO A 265 -37.83 -32.87 12.80
CA PRO A 265 -36.40 -32.63 12.77
C PRO A 265 -35.74 -33.35 11.60
N PHE A 266 -34.68 -32.75 11.06
CA PHE A 266 -33.79 -33.42 10.11
C PHE A 266 -32.33 -33.07 10.41
N THR A 267 -31.44 -33.96 10.00
CA THR A 267 -29.99 -33.76 10.11
C THR A 267 -29.37 -33.93 8.74
N VAL A 268 -28.56 -32.96 8.34
CA VAL A 268 -27.68 -33.04 7.18
C VAL A 268 -26.38 -33.67 7.66
N PRO A 269 -26.01 -34.86 7.15
CA PRO A 269 -24.75 -35.49 7.52
C PRO A 269 -23.57 -34.58 7.15
N PRO A 270 -22.50 -34.57 7.96
CA PRO A 270 -21.36 -33.69 7.72
C PRO A 270 -20.66 -34.06 6.41
N ASN A 271 -20.55 -33.10 5.51
CA ASN A 271 -19.80 -33.23 4.27
C ASN A 271 -18.53 -32.39 4.34
N LYS A 272 -17.43 -32.94 3.83
CA LYS A 272 -16.12 -32.28 3.84
C LYS A 272 -15.81 -31.72 2.45
N VAL A 273 -15.58 -30.42 2.37
CA VAL A 273 -15.20 -29.69 1.16
C VAL A 273 -13.73 -29.27 1.29
N CYS A 274 -12.94 -29.48 0.25
CA CYS A 274 -11.58 -28.98 0.18
C CYS A 274 -11.53 -27.72 -0.68
N VAL A 275 -10.96 -26.64 -0.14
CA VAL A 275 -10.72 -25.40 -0.86
C VAL A 275 -9.23 -25.30 -1.16
N ASN A 276 -8.87 -25.35 -2.42
CA ASN A 276 -7.49 -25.31 -2.91
C ASN A 276 -7.10 -23.89 -3.33
N GLY A 277 -5.82 -23.53 -3.20
CA GLY A 277 -5.33 -22.25 -3.71
C GLY A 277 -5.45 -21.07 -2.73
N VAL A 278 -5.76 -21.34 -1.46
CA VAL A 278 -5.83 -20.28 -0.45
C VAL A 278 -4.41 -19.90 0.04
N PRO A 279 -4.19 -18.67 0.54
CA PRO A 279 -2.89 -18.30 1.10
C PRO A 279 -2.46 -19.22 2.27
N ALA A 280 -1.16 -19.53 2.41
CA ALA A 280 -0.66 -20.28 3.56
C ALA A 280 -1.04 -19.59 4.89
N GLY A 281 -1.41 -20.39 5.90
CA GLY A 281 -1.86 -19.89 7.21
C GLY A 281 -3.34 -19.49 7.27
N THR A 282 -4.09 -19.62 6.16
CA THR A 282 -5.53 -19.29 6.11
C THR A 282 -6.42 -20.34 6.81
N CYS A 283 -5.92 -21.57 6.98
CA CYS A 283 -6.66 -22.67 7.59
C CYS A 283 -6.70 -22.55 9.11
N SER A 284 -7.44 -21.59 9.63
CA SER A 284 -7.61 -21.36 11.08
C SER A 284 -9.08 -21.19 11.43
N ALA A 285 -9.48 -21.73 12.59
CA ALA A 285 -10.78 -21.45 13.17
C ALA A 285 -10.89 -19.94 13.46
N GLY A 286 -11.85 -19.26 12.83
CA GLY A 286 -12.02 -17.80 12.93
C GLY A 286 -11.84 -17.04 11.62
N ASN A 287 -11.40 -17.69 10.53
CA ASN A 287 -11.35 -17.03 9.22
C ASN A 287 -12.76 -16.80 8.66
N ALA A 288 -13.19 -15.54 8.59
CA ALA A 288 -14.54 -15.16 8.15
C ALA A 288 -14.80 -15.46 6.65
N GLN A 289 -13.76 -15.50 5.81
CA GLN A 289 -13.90 -15.79 4.37
C GLN A 289 -14.24 -17.26 4.13
N LEU A 290 -13.52 -18.18 4.79
CA LEU A 290 -13.82 -19.61 4.73
C LEU A 290 -15.20 -19.93 5.35
N GLN A 291 -15.60 -19.20 6.39
CA GLN A 291 -16.95 -19.32 6.96
C GLN A 291 -18.04 -18.90 5.98
N SER A 292 -17.83 -17.80 5.23
CA SER A 292 -18.80 -17.33 4.24
C SER A 292 -18.94 -18.29 3.04
N LEU A 293 -17.84 -18.86 2.57
CA LEU A 293 -17.82 -19.84 1.48
C LEU A 293 -18.46 -21.17 1.90
N ALA A 294 -18.29 -21.57 3.16
CA ALA A 294 -18.98 -22.72 3.73
C ALA A 294 -20.50 -22.50 3.85
N ALA A 295 -20.93 -21.25 4.07
CA ALA A 295 -22.35 -20.88 4.19
C ALA A 295 -23.07 -20.75 2.84
N SER A 296 -22.36 -20.51 1.73
CA SER A 296 -22.98 -20.28 0.41
C SER A 296 -23.53 -21.54 -0.28
N GLY A 297 -23.28 -22.73 0.28
CA GLY A 297 -23.64 -24.01 -0.37
C GLY A 297 -25.11 -24.41 -0.27
N VAL A 298 -25.88 -23.87 0.69
CA VAL A 298 -27.31 -24.19 0.88
C VAL A 298 -28.02 -22.98 1.47
N VAL A 299 -29.03 -22.44 0.79
CA VAL A 299 -29.88 -21.36 1.31
C VAL A 299 -31.17 -21.97 1.84
N ALA A 300 -31.52 -21.70 3.10
CA ALA A 300 -32.81 -22.13 3.65
C ALA A 300 -33.96 -21.43 2.90
N GLY A 301 -34.82 -22.23 2.27
CA GLY A 301 -36.05 -21.77 1.64
C GLY A 301 -37.14 -21.43 2.67
N THR A 302 -38.24 -20.86 2.19
CA THR A 302 -39.39 -20.53 3.04
C THR A 302 -40.03 -21.78 3.64
N GLY A 303 -40.05 -21.91 4.98
CA GLY A 303 -40.75 -22.97 5.71
C GLY A 303 -39.86 -23.93 6.54
N TYR A 304 -38.55 -23.73 6.56
CA TYR A 304 -37.64 -24.51 7.40
C TYR A 304 -36.44 -23.67 7.87
N SER A 305 -35.88 -24.02 9.03
CA SER A 305 -34.68 -23.38 9.60
C SER A 305 -33.55 -24.38 9.71
N ILE A 306 -32.33 -24.00 9.29
CA ILE A 306 -31.12 -24.82 9.40
C ILE A 306 -30.11 -24.10 10.27
N ASN A 307 -29.59 -24.80 11.30
CA ASN A 307 -28.43 -24.39 12.06
C ASN A 307 -27.21 -25.13 11.52
N TYR A 308 -26.18 -24.39 11.12
CA TYR A 308 -24.96 -24.95 10.56
C TYR A 308 -23.88 -25.09 11.62
N THR A 309 -23.14 -26.19 11.57
CA THR A 309 -21.93 -26.40 12.36
C THR A 309 -20.73 -26.56 11.42
N TYR A 310 -19.65 -25.85 11.73
CA TYR A 310 -18.45 -25.77 10.90
C TYR A 310 -17.23 -26.24 11.68
N ALA A 311 -16.44 -27.15 11.09
CA ALA A 311 -15.15 -27.58 11.64
C ALA A 311 -14.06 -27.50 10.56
N PHE A 312 -12.85 -27.12 10.98
CA PHE A 312 -11.69 -26.93 10.09
C PHE A 312 -10.69 -28.08 10.26
N GLY A 313 -10.11 -28.56 9.15
CA GLY A 313 -9.13 -29.65 9.14
C GLY A 313 -8.34 -29.76 7.83
N ASP A 314 -7.62 -30.87 7.64
CA ASP A 314 -6.91 -31.19 6.39
C ASP A 314 -7.89 -31.51 5.24
N CYS A 315 -7.41 -31.72 4.01
CA CYS A 315 -8.29 -32.11 2.88
C CYS A 315 -8.55 -33.63 2.75
N SER A 316 -8.09 -34.45 3.72
CA SER A 316 -8.25 -35.90 3.64
C SER A 316 -9.74 -36.29 3.72
N GLY A 317 -10.23 -37.08 2.76
CA GLY A 317 -11.63 -37.52 2.71
C GLY A 317 -12.64 -36.44 2.28
N ALA A 318 -12.19 -35.37 1.61
CA ALA A 318 -13.09 -34.39 1.01
C ALA A 318 -13.91 -35.01 -0.15
N THR A 319 -15.21 -34.74 -0.18
CA THR A 319 -16.13 -35.22 -1.23
C THR A 319 -16.24 -34.24 -2.39
N ILE A 320 -15.82 -32.98 -2.19
CA ILE A 320 -15.87 -31.89 -3.17
C ILE A 320 -14.57 -31.10 -3.10
N ASN A 321 -14.01 -30.75 -4.27
CA ASN A 321 -12.85 -29.86 -4.40
C ASN A 321 -13.27 -28.56 -5.09
N VAL A 322 -12.90 -27.42 -4.50
CA VAL A 322 -13.18 -26.09 -5.03
C VAL A 322 -11.87 -25.31 -5.11
N ASN A 323 -11.64 -24.61 -6.23
CA ASN A 323 -10.48 -23.73 -6.36
C ASN A 323 -10.84 -22.31 -5.90
N TYR A 324 -10.02 -21.73 -5.03
CA TYR A 324 -10.10 -20.34 -4.62
C TYR A 324 -9.75 -19.45 -5.83
N GLN A 325 -10.63 -18.52 -6.19
CA GLN A 325 -10.45 -17.57 -7.30
C GLN A 325 -10.21 -16.16 -6.78
#